data_AF-A0A925WMM5-F1
#
_entry.id   AF-A0A925WMM5-F1
#
_cell.length_a   1.000
_cell.length_b   1.000
_cell.length_c   1.000
_cell.angle_alpha   90.00
_cell.angle_beta   90.00
_cell.angle_gamma   90.00
#
_symmetry.space_group_name_H-M   'P 1'
#
loop_
_entity.id
_entity.type
_entity.pdbx_description
1 polymer ?
#
loop_
_entity_poly.entity_id
_entity_poly.type
_entity_poly.pdbx_seq_one_letter_code
_entity_poly.pdbx_strand_id
1 'polypeptide(L)'
;VGKRIIGALDVQSRLDNSFTDDQVNILQVMADQIAISLDNARLYQESISRLEQIAQSSRQQTLSAWQDHMNNQRTRAVTTEAGIISADEAPGLRERAIAEGITVIGERSVRNTIAFAVPVQLRGQVLGAVVWELPTADYSYDKVLLAEELVSRLAISLDNARLFEQTQRATERERVVNAIAAKITGQTDIDEILRTAIREVGLALRVPEVNIRLNFSGDGEPPTAKHGNGASATSHHDNA
;
A
#
# COMPACT_ATOMS: atom_id res chain seq x y z
N VAL A 1 37.38 -14.09 13.66
CA VAL A 1 36.19 -13.65 12.86
C VAL A 1 36.20 -12.13 12.86
N GLY A 2 36.02 -11.49 11.69
CA GLY A 2 35.89 -10.02 11.54
C GLY A 2 37.18 -9.21 11.41
N LYS A 3 37.79 -9.12 10.22
CA LYS A 3 38.97 -8.23 9.93
C LYS A 3 38.60 -6.73 9.81
N ARG A 4 37.48 -6.29 10.40
CA ARG A 4 37.02 -4.90 10.30
C ARG A 4 37.50 -4.13 11.52
N ILE A 5 38.39 -3.16 11.30
CA ILE A 5 38.84 -2.24 12.36
C ILE A 5 37.64 -1.39 12.78
N ILE A 6 37.21 -1.52 14.04
CA ILE A 6 36.07 -0.77 14.62
C ILE A 6 36.55 0.54 15.25
N GLY A 7 37.82 0.60 15.69
CA GLY A 7 38.49 1.75 16.28
C GLY A 7 39.89 1.37 16.79
N ALA A 8 40.58 2.30 17.45
CA ALA A 8 41.86 2.07 18.11
C ALA A 8 41.79 2.51 19.58
N LEU A 9 42.34 1.71 20.49
CA LEU A 9 42.47 2.05 21.91
C LEU A 9 43.89 2.56 22.16
N ASP A 10 44.01 3.85 22.48
CA ASP A 10 45.29 4.47 22.86
C ASP A 10 45.40 4.53 24.39
N VAL A 11 46.54 4.06 24.92
CA VAL A 11 46.82 4.02 26.36
C VAL A 11 48.22 4.58 26.59
N GLN A 12 48.32 5.65 27.37
CA GLN A 12 49.56 6.37 27.62
C GLN A 12 49.91 6.37 29.11
N SER A 13 51.21 6.41 29.42
CA SER A 13 51.73 6.47 30.79
C SER A 13 52.83 7.54 30.90
N ARG A 14 52.96 8.14 32.09
CA ARG A 14 53.98 9.16 32.41
C ARG A 14 55.21 8.58 33.12
N LEU A 15 55.25 7.27 33.33
CA LEU A 15 56.35 6.56 34.00
C LEU A 15 57.17 5.80 32.96
N ASP A 16 58.49 5.84 33.08
CA ASP A 16 59.37 5.07 32.20
C ASP A 16 59.20 3.56 32.43
N ASN A 17 59.24 2.80 31.34
CA ASN A 17 59.14 1.34 31.33
C ASN A 17 57.84 0.77 31.95
N SER A 18 56.73 1.50 31.83
CA SER A 18 55.49 1.19 32.56
C SER A 18 54.57 0.13 31.95
N PHE A 19 54.89 -0.40 30.78
CA PHE A 19 54.08 -1.43 30.11
C PHE A 19 54.92 -2.70 29.94
N THR A 20 54.56 -3.73 30.69
CA THR A 20 55.09 -5.09 30.49
C THR A 20 54.28 -5.82 29.42
N ASP A 21 54.84 -6.89 28.85
CA ASP A 21 54.14 -7.74 27.86
C ASP A 21 52.80 -8.27 28.40
N ASP A 22 52.73 -8.59 29.71
CA ASP A 22 51.50 -9.00 30.38
C ASP A 22 50.43 -7.90 30.39
N GLN A 23 50.83 -6.64 30.62
CA GLN A 23 49.90 -5.51 30.60
C GLN A 23 49.40 -5.20 29.19
N VAL A 24 50.27 -5.34 28.17
CA VAL A 24 49.86 -5.21 26.77
C VAL A 24 48.86 -6.31 26.40
N ASN A 25 49.08 -7.56 26.83
CA ASN A 25 48.14 -8.66 26.61
C ASN A 25 46.78 -8.40 27.28
N ILE A 26 46.76 -7.89 28.51
CA ILE A 26 45.50 -7.53 29.19
C ILE A 26 44.76 -6.43 28.43
N LEU A 27 45.47 -5.38 27.98
CA LEU A 27 44.89 -4.30 27.19
C LEU A 27 44.34 -4.78 25.84
N GLN A 28 45.00 -5.75 25.19
CA GLN A 28 44.50 -6.38 23.97
C GLN A 28 43.21 -7.17 24.22
N VAL A 29 43.15 -7.99 25.27
CA VAL A 29 41.93 -8.74 25.64
C VAL A 29 40.77 -7.78 25.94
N MET A 30 41.04 -6.68 26.66
CA MET A 30 40.04 -5.66 26.94
C MET A 30 39.59 -4.94 25.66
N ALA A 31 40.52 -4.61 24.76
CA ALA A 31 40.19 -4.00 23.47
C ALA A 31 39.33 -4.94 22.61
N ASP A 32 39.64 -6.23 22.57
CA ASP A 32 38.84 -7.25 21.87
C ASP A 32 37.43 -7.34 22.45
N GLN A 33 37.31 -7.38 23.78
CA GLN A 33 36.01 -7.46 24.46
C GLN A 33 35.17 -6.19 24.22
N ILE A 34 35.79 -5.00 24.29
CA ILE A 34 35.13 -3.72 24.01
C ILE A 34 34.69 -3.67 22.54
N ALA A 35 35.53 -4.12 21.61
CA ALA A 35 35.20 -4.18 20.19
C ALA A 35 33.96 -5.06 19.94
N ILE A 36 33.88 -6.24 20.58
CA ILE A 36 32.71 -7.13 20.50
C ILE A 36 31.47 -6.45 21.08
N SER A 37 31.57 -5.87 22.28
CA SER A 37 30.43 -5.19 22.91
C SER A 37 29.93 -4.00 22.10
N LEU A 38 30.83 -3.23 21.48
CA LEU A 38 30.45 -2.10 20.63
C LEU A 38 29.80 -2.55 19.31
N ASP A 39 30.31 -3.62 18.68
CA ASP A 39 29.69 -4.19 17.48
C ASP A 39 28.30 -4.75 17.81
N ASN A 40 28.13 -5.45 18.94
CA ASN A 40 26.83 -5.92 19.42
C ASN A 40 25.86 -4.75 19.68
N ALA A 41 26.31 -3.69 20.35
CA ALA A 41 25.48 -2.51 20.60
C ALA A 41 25.06 -1.83 19.30
N ARG A 42 25.99 -1.68 18.34
CA ARG A 42 25.70 -1.13 17.01
C ARG A 42 24.73 -1.99 16.23
N LEU A 43 24.95 -3.31 16.18
CA LEU A 43 24.07 -4.26 15.50
C LEU A 43 22.66 -4.24 16.10
N TYR A 44 22.58 -4.14 17.43
CA TYR A 44 21.30 -4.00 18.12
C TYR A 44 20.60 -2.69 17.74
N GLN A 45 21.31 -1.56 17.76
CA GLN A 45 20.76 -0.27 17.31
C GLN A 45 20.28 -0.31 15.85
N GLU A 46 21.06 -0.95 14.96
CA GLU A 46 20.66 -1.14 13.56
C GLU A 46 19.40 -2.00 13.46
N SER A 47 19.30 -3.06 14.27
CA SER A 47 18.10 -3.90 14.35
C SER A 47 16.87 -3.10 14.77
N ILE A 48 16.98 -2.27 15.82
CA ILE A 48 15.89 -1.41 16.28
C ILE A 48 15.45 -0.45 15.17
N SER A 49 16.41 0.24 14.53
CA SER A 49 16.10 1.17 13.43
C SER A 49 15.40 0.48 12.24
N ARG A 50 15.83 -0.72 11.87
CA ARG A 50 15.17 -1.50 10.82
C ARG A 50 13.75 -1.91 11.18
N LEU A 51 13.50 -2.29 12.43
CA LEU A 51 12.16 -2.63 12.91
C LEU A 51 11.22 -1.42 12.84
N GLU A 52 11.70 -0.24 13.22
CA GLU A 52 10.94 1.01 13.10
C GLU A 52 10.58 1.33 11.64
N GLN A 53 11.54 1.19 10.72
CA GLN A 53 11.31 1.41 9.29
C GLN A 53 10.27 0.44 8.71
N ILE A 54 10.35 -0.85 9.07
CA ILE A 54 9.37 -1.86 8.64
C ILE A 54 7.98 -1.50 9.18
N ALA A 55 7.87 -1.12 10.45
CA ALA A 55 6.59 -0.75 11.05
C ALA A 55 5.96 0.47 10.37
N GLN A 56 6.77 1.49 10.07
CA GLN A 56 6.32 2.68 9.33
C GLN A 56 5.84 2.34 7.92
N SER A 57 6.61 1.56 7.17
CA SER A 57 6.24 1.13 5.81
C SER A 57 4.96 0.29 5.82
N SER A 58 4.86 -0.66 6.75
CA SER A 58 3.64 -1.46 6.92
C SER A 58 2.43 -0.58 7.25
N ARG A 59 2.61 0.48 8.05
CA ARG A 59 1.55 1.45 8.34
C ARG A 59 1.05 2.15 7.09
N GLN A 60 1.97 2.69 6.32
CA GLN A 60 1.63 3.40 5.10
C GLN A 60 0.92 2.48 4.09
N GLN A 61 1.39 1.24 3.94
CA GLN A 61 0.78 0.26 3.04
C GLN A 61 -0.64 -0.13 3.45
N THR A 62 -0.86 -0.42 4.74
CA THR A 62 -2.19 -0.77 5.25
C THR A 62 -3.17 0.39 5.06
N LEU A 63 -2.81 1.62 5.46
CA LEU A 63 -3.68 2.78 5.29
C LEU A 63 -3.99 3.06 3.81
N SER A 64 -3.00 3.03 2.92
CA SER A 64 -3.22 3.26 1.48
C SER A 64 -4.14 2.20 0.89
N ALA A 65 -3.91 0.92 1.20
CA ALA A 65 -4.73 -0.18 0.68
C ALA A 65 -6.20 -0.08 1.15
N TRP A 66 -6.41 0.38 2.40
CA TRP A 66 -7.74 0.64 2.94
C TRP A 66 -8.40 1.87 2.32
N GLN A 67 -7.66 2.96 2.14
CA GLN A 67 -8.12 4.18 1.48
C GLN A 67 -8.59 3.88 0.05
N ASP A 68 -7.78 3.13 -0.72
CA ASP A 68 -8.10 2.73 -2.10
C ASP A 68 -9.33 1.82 -2.15
N HIS A 69 -9.42 0.87 -1.23
CA HIS A 69 -10.58 -0.02 -1.14
C HIS A 69 -11.87 0.74 -0.80
N MET A 70 -11.83 1.60 0.22
CA MET A 70 -12.99 2.41 0.61
C MET A 70 -13.41 3.39 -0.48
N ASN A 71 -12.47 4.05 -1.15
CA ASN A 71 -12.78 4.95 -2.27
C ASN A 71 -13.47 4.23 -3.43
N ASN A 72 -13.10 2.98 -3.70
CA ASN A 72 -13.73 2.16 -4.75
C ASN A 72 -15.10 1.60 -4.33
N GLN A 73 -15.41 1.52 -3.04
CA GLN A 73 -16.68 0.99 -2.50
C GLN A 73 -17.66 2.07 -2.00
N ARG A 74 -17.34 3.38 -2.15
CA ARG A 74 -18.08 4.52 -1.58
C ARG A 74 -19.58 4.67 -1.95
N THR A 75 -20.17 3.74 -2.69
CA THR A 75 -21.62 3.76 -3.00
C THR A 75 -22.49 3.04 -1.96
N ARG A 76 -21.93 2.38 -0.94
CA ARG A 76 -22.75 1.72 0.11
C ARG A 76 -22.22 1.98 1.52
N ALA A 77 -22.37 3.22 1.99
CA ALA A 77 -22.51 3.41 3.43
C ALA A 77 -23.78 2.66 3.84
N VAL A 78 -23.63 1.48 4.43
CA VAL A 78 -24.76 0.72 4.99
C VAL A 78 -25.17 1.44 6.27
N THR A 79 -25.95 2.52 6.13
CA THR A 79 -26.75 3.08 7.21
C THR A 79 -27.99 2.21 7.37
N THR A 80 -27.83 0.94 7.76
CA THR A 80 -28.98 0.13 8.17
C THR A 80 -29.39 0.59 9.56
N GLU A 81 -30.50 1.33 9.62
CA GLU A 81 -31.59 1.31 10.62
C GLU A 81 -31.28 0.92 12.09
N ALA A 82 -30.07 1.14 12.60
CA ALA A 82 -29.73 0.98 14.00
C ALA A 82 -29.36 2.34 14.57
N GLY A 83 -30.39 3.09 14.95
CA GLY A 83 -30.27 4.36 15.66
C GLY A 83 -30.08 5.55 14.72
N ILE A 84 -30.95 6.55 14.89
CA ILE A 84 -30.72 7.89 14.37
C ILE A 84 -29.38 8.35 14.93
N ILE A 85 -28.35 8.44 14.10
CA ILE A 85 -27.18 9.25 14.43
C ILE A 85 -27.71 10.68 14.44
N SER A 86 -28.04 11.20 15.62
CA SER A 86 -28.02 12.65 15.80
C SER A 86 -26.55 13.04 15.60
N ALA A 87 -26.18 13.44 14.38
CA ALA A 87 -24.82 13.91 14.05
C ALA A 87 -24.41 15.19 14.81
N ASP A 88 -25.13 15.54 15.89
CA ASP A 88 -25.26 16.89 16.39
C ASP A 88 -25.03 17.03 17.92
N GLU A 89 -24.91 15.92 18.68
CA GLU A 89 -24.82 16.03 20.15
C GLU A 89 -23.45 15.65 20.74
N ALA A 90 -22.52 15.09 19.97
CA ALA A 90 -21.16 14.82 20.44
C ALA A 90 -20.09 15.16 19.38
N PRO A 91 -19.88 16.46 19.09
CA PRO A 91 -18.87 16.89 18.12
C PRO A 91 -17.49 16.39 18.53
N GLY A 92 -16.82 15.67 17.63
CA GLY A 92 -15.43 15.29 17.80
C GLY A 92 -15.17 13.92 18.44
N LEU A 93 -16.18 13.15 18.91
CA LEU A 93 -15.90 11.83 19.49
C LEU A 93 -15.24 10.88 18.50
N ARG A 94 -15.74 10.87 17.26
CA ARG A 94 -15.18 10.07 16.17
C ARG A 94 -13.76 10.52 15.87
N GLU A 95 -13.56 11.82 15.72
CA GLU A 95 -12.27 12.42 15.39
C GLU A 95 -11.24 12.14 16.49
N ARG A 96 -11.63 12.24 17.76
CA ARG A 96 -10.78 11.92 18.91
C ARG A 96 -10.46 10.45 18.99
N ALA A 97 -11.44 9.55 18.82
CA ALA A 97 -11.17 8.11 18.80
C ALA A 97 -10.20 7.74 17.65
N ILE A 98 -10.32 8.40 16.50
CA ILE A 98 -9.40 8.23 15.38
C ILE A 98 -8.00 8.76 15.69
N ALA A 99 -7.91 9.96 16.27
CA ALA A 99 -6.64 10.63 16.55
C ALA A 99 -5.87 9.99 17.71
N GLU A 100 -6.57 9.63 18.78
CA GLU A 100 -6.00 9.09 20.00
C GLU A 100 -5.88 7.56 19.96
N GLY A 101 -6.66 6.87 19.11
CA GLY A 101 -6.65 5.41 19.04
C GLY A 101 -7.13 4.75 20.33
N ILE A 102 -8.02 5.40 21.08
CA ILE A 102 -8.66 4.87 22.28
C ILE A 102 -10.16 5.06 22.19
N THR A 103 -10.91 4.25 22.94
CA THR A 103 -12.36 4.44 23.06
C THR A 103 -12.64 5.73 23.81
N VAL A 104 -13.47 6.60 23.22
CA VAL A 104 -13.83 7.89 23.81
C VAL A 104 -15.30 7.88 24.17
N ILE A 105 -15.60 8.15 25.43
CA ILE A 105 -16.97 8.27 25.95
C ILE A 105 -17.32 9.75 26.02
N GLY A 106 -18.47 10.10 25.46
CA GLY A 106 -19.04 11.44 25.49
C GLY A 106 -19.81 11.72 26.78
N GLU A 107 -20.19 12.98 26.93
CA GLU A 107 -21.06 13.41 28.02
C GLU A 107 -22.50 12.96 27.78
N ARG A 108 -23.30 13.04 28.85
CA ARG A 108 -24.73 12.78 28.77
C ARG A 108 -25.42 13.87 27.97
N SER A 109 -26.08 13.49 26.89
CA SER A 109 -26.88 14.38 26.05
C SER A 109 -28.17 14.84 26.77
N VAL A 110 -28.75 15.92 26.24
CA VAL A 110 -30.10 16.41 26.54
C VAL A 110 -31.17 15.32 26.39
N ARG A 111 -30.97 14.36 25.47
CA ARG A 111 -31.87 13.21 25.24
C ARG A 111 -31.70 12.09 26.27
N ASN A 112 -30.94 12.31 27.33
CA ASN A 112 -30.61 11.30 28.32
C ASN A 112 -29.89 10.10 27.70
N THR A 113 -29.02 10.34 26.73
CA THR A 113 -28.18 9.33 26.07
C THR A 113 -26.70 9.58 26.37
N ILE A 114 -25.88 8.54 26.28
CA ILE A 114 -24.43 8.60 26.33
C ILE A 114 -23.91 8.04 25.01
N ALA A 115 -23.13 8.86 24.31
CA ALA A 115 -22.44 8.44 23.10
C ALA A 115 -21.04 7.94 23.43
N PHE A 116 -20.54 6.95 22.71
CA PHE A 116 -19.13 6.57 22.76
C PHE A 116 -18.64 6.15 21.37
N ALA A 117 -17.37 6.40 21.11
CA ALA A 117 -16.70 6.08 19.87
C ALA A 117 -15.61 5.05 20.12
N VAL A 118 -15.68 3.92 19.41
CA VAL A 118 -14.67 2.86 19.47
C VAL A 118 -13.85 2.90 18.18
N PRO A 119 -12.51 3.00 18.26
CA PRO A 119 -11.65 2.99 17.09
C PRO A 119 -11.61 1.61 16.43
N VAL A 120 -11.74 1.57 15.10
CA VAL A 120 -11.52 0.38 14.28
C VAL A 120 -10.02 0.23 14.09
N GLN A 121 -9.40 -0.67 14.87
CA GLN A 121 -7.96 -0.86 14.82
C GLN A 121 -7.56 -2.16 14.13
N LEU A 122 -6.57 -2.07 13.24
CA LEU A 122 -5.96 -3.22 12.60
C LEU A 122 -4.44 -3.12 12.75
N ARG A 123 -3.85 -4.08 13.46
CA ARG A 123 -2.38 -4.16 13.66
C ARG A 123 -1.77 -2.83 14.18
N GLY A 124 -2.43 -2.21 15.16
CA GLY A 124 -2.00 -0.95 15.78
C GLY A 124 -2.24 0.30 14.94
N GLN A 125 -3.11 0.22 13.92
CA GLN A 125 -3.45 1.35 13.05
C GLN A 125 -4.95 1.61 13.11
N VAL A 126 -5.33 2.88 13.25
CA VAL A 126 -6.73 3.27 13.31
C VAL A 126 -7.25 3.53 11.90
N LEU A 127 -8.20 2.71 11.46
CA LEU A 127 -8.84 2.79 10.14
C LEU A 127 -10.04 3.75 10.14
N GLY A 128 -10.62 3.98 11.32
CA GLY A 128 -11.82 4.79 11.53
C GLY A 128 -12.35 4.60 12.95
N ALA A 129 -13.57 5.04 13.21
CA ALA A 129 -14.26 4.79 14.47
C ALA A 129 -15.74 4.52 14.23
N VAL A 130 -16.31 3.64 15.06
CA VAL A 130 -17.75 3.39 15.11
C VAL A 130 -18.30 4.12 16.33
N VAL A 131 -19.39 4.86 16.12
CA VAL A 131 -20.03 5.66 17.17
C VAL A 131 -21.34 4.99 17.54
N TRP A 132 -21.54 4.79 18.83
CA TRP A 132 -22.82 4.37 19.41
C TRP A 132 -23.37 5.48 20.28
N GLU A 133 -24.69 5.48 20.40
CA GLU A 133 -25.43 6.31 21.32
C GLU A 133 -26.45 5.41 22.03
N LEU A 134 -26.40 5.36 23.37
CA LEU A 134 -27.33 4.56 24.16
C LEU A 134 -28.06 5.43 25.18
N PRO A 135 -29.32 5.11 25.52
CA PRO A 135 -29.96 5.66 26.71
C PRO A 135 -29.08 5.49 27.94
N THR A 136 -29.03 6.49 28.82
CA THR A 136 -28.22 6.47 30.04
C THR A 136 -28.60 5.29 30.94
N ALA A 137 -29.87 4.90 30.94
CA ALA A 137 -30.36 3.72 31.67
C ALA A 137 -29.79 2.40 31.13
N ASP A 138 -29.44 2.36 29.85
CA ASP A 138 -28.87 1.21 29.16
C ASP A 138 -27.34 1.25 29.13
N TYR A 139 -26.71 2.35 29.50
CA TYR A 139 -25.26 2.48 29.47
C TYR A 139 -24.59 1.63 30.57
N SER A 140 -23.59 0.85 30.19
CA SER A 140 -22.74 0.09 31.11
C SER A 140 -21.35 -0.08 30.50
N TYR A 141 -20.34 -0.19 31.36
CA TYR A 141 -18.97 -0.53 30.94
C TYR A 141 -18.92 -1.84 30.14
N ASP A 142 -19.74 -2.83 30.51
CA ASP A 142 -19.81 -4.12 29.78
C ASP A 142 -20.25 -3.95 28.33
N LYS A 143 -21.12 -2.98 28.05
CA LYS A 143 -21.57 -2.71 26.66
C LYS A 143 -20.48 -2.02 25.86
N VAL A 144 -19.67 -1.17 26.48
CA VAL A 144 -18.51 -0.56 25.84
C VAL A 144 -17.47 -1.64 25.53
N LEU A 145 -17.17 -2.53 26.48
CA LEU A 145 -16.24 -3.65 26.27
C LEU A 145 -16.71 -4.60 25.17
N LEU A 146 -18.01 -4.91 25.14
CA LEU A 146 -18.60 -5.71 24.05
C LEU A 146 -18.45 -4.99 22.70
N ALA A 147 -18.68 -3.68 22.64
CA ALA A 147 -18.49 -2.91 21.43
C ALA A 147 -17.02 -2.93 20.97
N GLU A 148 -16.05 -2.81 21.89
CA GLU A 148 -14.62 -2.96 21.60
C GLU A 148 -14.30 -4.33 21.00
N GLU A 149 -14.82 -5.42 21.57
CA GLU A 149 -14.63 -6.78 21.05
C GLU A 149 -15.22 -6.93 19.64
N LEU A 150 -16.46 -6.45 19.43
CA LEU A 150 -17.13 -6.50 18.15
C LEU A 150 -16.36 -5.70 17.09
N VAL A 151 -15.91 -4.50 17.42
CA VAL A 151 -15.12 -3.65 16.51
C VAL A 151 -13.79 -4.29 16.16
N SER A 152 -13.10 -4.88 17.14
CA SER A 152 -11.85 -5.62 16.91
C SER A 152 -12.06 -6.77 15.92
N ARG A 153 -13.12 -7.57 16.10
CA ARG A 153 -13.46 -8.67 15.20
C ARG A 153 -13.89 -8.19 13.82
N LEU A 154 -14.63 -7.07 13.75
CA LEU A 154 -15.01 -6.43 12.50
C LEU A 154 -13.78 -5.98 11.72
N ALA A 155 -12.79 -5.36 12.36
CA ALA A 155 -11.57 -4.91 11.71
C ALA A 155 -10.83 -6.06 11.00
N ILE A 156 -10.68 -7.20 11.68
CA ILE A 156 -10.05 -8.41 11.12
C ILE A 156 -10.88 -8.97 9.96
N SER A 157 -12.21 -9.06 10.15
CA SER A 157 -13.10 -9.64 9.14
C SER A 157 -13.14 -8.79 7.87
N LEU A 158 -13.14 -7.46 8.02
CA LEU A 158 -13.05 -6.51 6.92
C LEU A 158 -11.71 -6.65 6.18
N ASP A 159 -10.58 -6.82 6.89
CA ASP A 159 -9.27 -7.04 6.23
C ASP A 159 -9.24 -8.32 5.42
N ASN A 160 -9.79 -9.41 5.96
CA ASN A 160 -9.90 -10.67 5.25
C ASN A 160 -10.80 -10.55 4.02
N ALA A 161 -11.95 -9.87 4.12
CA ALA A 161 -12.84 -9.64 2.99
C ALA A 161 -12.14 -8.81 1.89
N ARG A 162 -11.44 -7.75 2.28
CA ARG A 162 -10.65 -6.92 1.36
C ARG A 162 -9.56 -7.73 0.66
N LEU A 163 -8.77 -8.52 1.39
CA LEU A 163 -7.72 -9.38 0.83
C LEU A 163 -8.29 -10.45 -0.12
N PHE A 164 -9.43 -11.01 0.23
CA PHE A 164 -10.12 -11.97 -0.61
C PHE A 164 -10.63 -11.35 -1.91
N GLU A 165 -11.26 -10.17 -1.85
CA GLU A 165 -11.64 -9.43 -3.05
C GLU A 165 -10.44 -9.08 -3.93
N GLN A 166 -9.32 -8.65 -3.33
CA GLN A 166 -8.09 -8.37 -4.07
C GLN A 166 -7.57 -9.62 -4.79
N THR A 167 -7.59 -10.76 -4.12
CA THR A 167 -7.17 -12.04 -4.69
C THR A 167 -8.09 -12.42 -5.85
N GLN A 168 -9.42 -12.33 -5.69
CA GLN A 168 -10.36 -12.62 -6.77
C GLN A 168 -10.15 -11.72 -8.00
N ARG A 169 -9.95 -10.41 -7.79
CA ARG A 169 -9.68 -9.47 -8.89
C ARG A 169 -8.38 -9.81 -9.61
N ALA A 170 -7.34 -10.21 -8.88
CA ALA A 170 -6.07 -10.63 -9.47
C ALA A 170 -6.24 -11.90 -10.32
N THR A 171 -6.96 -12.91 -9.82
CA THR A 171 -7.26 -14.13 -10.56
C THR A 171 -8.07 -13.87 -11.83
N GLU A 172 -9.11 -13.03 -11.76
CA GLU A 172 -9.87 -12.70 -12.98
C GLU A 172 -9.02 -11.94 -13.99
N ARG A 173 -8.17 -11.01 -13.53
CA ARG A 173 -7.21 -10.32 -14.41
C ARG A 173 -6.27 -11.30 -15.09
N GLU A 174 -5.71 -12.25 -14.34
CA GLU A 174 -4.81 -13.27 -14.87
C GLU A 174 -5.52 -14.20 -15.85
N ARG A 175 -6.77 -14.60 -15.55
CA ARG A 175 -7.61 -15.40 -16.45
C ARG A 175 -7.83 -14.70 -17.79
N VAL A 176 -8.12 -13.39 -17.76
CA VAL A 176 -8.28 -12.57 -18.96
C VAL A 176 -6.96 -12.50 -19.73
N VAL A 177 -5.84 -12.22 -19.07
CA VAL A 177 -4.51 -12.15 -19.72
C VAL A 177 -4.15 -13.48 -20.40
N ASN A 178 -4.32 -14.60 -19.69
CA ASN A 178 -4.03 -15.93 -20.23
C ASN A 178 -4.96 -16.31 -21.38
N ALA A 179 -6.24 -15.95 -21.32
CA ALA A 179 -7.18 -16.19 -22.42
C ALA A 179 -6.79 -15.41 -23.69
N ILE A 180 -6.33 -14.16 -23.55
CA ILE A 180 -5.83 -13.35 -24.67
C ILE A 180 -4.54 -13.94 -25.22
N ALA A 181 -3.58 -14.29 -24.36
CA ALA A 181 -2.32 -14.91 -24.76
C ALA A 181 -2.53 -16.21 -25.54
N ALA A 182 -3.42 -17.09 -25.05
CA ALA A 182 -3.74 -18.36 -25.72
C ALA A 182 -4.33 -18.16 -27.13
N LYS A 183 -5.23 -17.17 -27.30
CA LYS A 183 -5.78 -16.81 -28.62
C LYS A 183 -4.72 -16.30 -29.58
N ILE A 184 -3.73 -15.56 -29.08
CA ILE A 184 -2.62 -15.01 -29.86
C ILE A 184 -1.65 -16.12 -30.28
N THR A 185 -1.22 -16.98 -29.36
CA THR A 185 -0.24 -18.04 -29.63
C THR A 185 -0.76 -19.15 -30.55
N GLY A 186 -2.08 -19.27 -30.72
CA GLY A 186 -2.70 -20.22 -31.64
C GLY A 186 -2.71 -19.78 -33.10
N GLN A 187 -2.26 -18.56 -33.41
CA GLN A 187 -2.21 -18.01 -34.76
C GLN A 187 -0.78 -18.07 -35.30
N THR A 188 -0.64 -18.45 -36.56
CA THR A 188 0.66 -18.56 -37.26
C THR A 188 1.00 -17.37 -38.16
N ASP A 189 0.03 -16.46 -38.38
CA ASP A 189 0.19 -15.26 -39.22
C ASP A 189 0.35 -14.02 -38.34
N ILE A 190 1.43 -13.25 -38.58
CA ILE A 190 1.79 -12.08 -37.77
C ILE A 190 0.76 -10.94 -37.87
N ASP A 191 0.12 -10.78 -39.03
CA ASP A 191 -0.92 -9.77 -39.23
C ASP A 191 -2.21 -10.17 -38.50
N GLU A 192 -2.54 -11.46 -38.46
CA GLU A 192 -3.67 -11.97 -37.67
C GLU A 192 -3.43 -11.85 -36.16
N ILE A 193 -2.21 -12.17 -35.70
CA ILE A 193 -1.78 -12.02 -34.30
C ILE A 193 -1.99 -10.59 -33.82
N LEU A 194 -1.49 -9.61 -34.59
CA LEU A 194 -1.55 -8.20 -34.22
C LEU A 194 -3.00 -7.68 -34.21
N ARG A 195 -3.81 -8.04 -35.21
CA ARG A 195 -5.23 -7.69 -35.25
C ARG A 195 -6.01 -8.29 -34.07
N THR A 196 -5.71 -9.54 -33.73
CA THR A 196 -6.34 -10.23 -32.59
C THR A 196 -5.92 -9.61 -31.27
N ALA A 197 -4.64 -9.30 -31.09
CA ALA A 197 -4.13 -8.64 -29.88
C ALA A 197 -4.78 -7.26 -29.67
N ILE A 198 -4.85 -6.41 -30.71
CA ILE A 198 -5.45 -5.07 -30.63
C ILE A 198 -6.92 -5.16 -30.22
N ARG A 199 -7.69 -6.05 -30.86
CA ARG A 199 -9.12 -6.25 -30.58
C ARG A 199 -9.36 -6.73 -29.16
N GLU A 200 -8.63 -7.75 -28.72
CA GLU A 200 -8.81 -8.34 -27.39
C GLU A 200 -8.35 -7.40 -26.26
N VAL A 201 -7.26 -6.65 -26.47
CA VAL A 201 -6.79 -5.61 -25.53
C VAL A 201 -7.80 -4.46 -25.44
N GLY A 202 -8.36 -4.01 -26.57
CA GLY A 202 -9.40 -2.98 -26.59
C GLY A 202 -10.66 -3.38 -25.84
N LEU A 203 -11.12 -4.61 -26.04
CA LEU A 203 -12.27 -5.18 -25.31
C LEU A 203 -12.00 -5.33 -23.81
N ALA A 204 -10.82 -5.81 -23.43
CA ALA A 204 -10.45 -6.02 -22.02
C ALA A 204 -10.30 -4.71 -21.25
N LEU A 205 -9.79 -3.65 -21.88
CA LEU A 205 -9.60 -2.34 -21.26
C LEU A 205 -10.81 -1.42 -21.37
N ARG A 206 -11.87 -1.82 -22.10
CA ARG A 206 -13.06 -1.00 -22.40
C ARG A 206 -12.71 0.37 -23.00
N VAL A 207 -11.63 0.44 -23.77
CA VAL A 207 -11.21 1.68 -24.43
C VAL A 207 -11.67 1.67 -25.90
N PRO A 208 -12.21 2.79 -26.39
CA PRO A 208 -12.78 2.85 -27.74
C PRO A 208 -11.75 2.76 -28.87
N GLU A 209 -10.49 3.12 -28.61
CA GLU A 209 -9.40 2.97 -29.57
C GLU A 209 -8.10 2.50 -28.91
N VAL A 210 -7.44 1.52 -29.55
CA VAL A 210 -6.09 1.04 -29.19
C VAL A 210 -5.20 1.20 -30.41
N ASN A 211 -4.15 2.01 -30.30
CA ASN A 211 -3.18 2.25 -31.37
C ASN A 211 -1.85 1.58 -31.00
N ILE A 212 -1.40 0.60 -31.79
CA ILE A 212 -0.10 -0.06 -31.60
C ILE A 212 0.83 0.38 -32.74
N ARG A 213 1.94 1.05 -32.40
CA ARG A 213 3.04 1.34 -33.34
C ARG A 213 4.18 0.36 -33.09
N LEU A 214 4.44 -0.50 -34.07
CA LEU A 214 5.63 -1.34 -34.09
C LEU A 214 6.74 -0.59 -34.83
N ASN A 215 7.85 -0.30 -34.15
CA ASN A 215 9.01 0.27 -34.81
C ASN A 215 9.81 -0.90 -35.40
N PHE A 216 9.60 -1.18 -36.69
CA PHE A 216 10.46 -2.12 -37.41
C PHE A 216 11.81 -1.44 -37.65
N SER A 217 12.79 -1.70 -36.77
CA SER A 217 14.19 -1.41 -37.05
C SER A 217 14.73 -2.46 -38.00
N GLY A 218 14.42 -2.30 -39.29
CA GLY A 218 15.03 -3.03 -40.39
C GLY A 218 15.28 -2.04 -41.52
N ASP A 219 16.54 -1.81 -41.85
CA ASP A 219 16.98 -0.90 -42.91
C ASP A 219 16.25 -1.18 -44.22
N GLY A 220 15.42 -0.22 -44.65
CA GLY A 220 14.64 -0.29 -45.87
C GLY A 220 14.15 1.10 -46.25
N GLU A 221 14.85 1.71 -47.19
CA GLU A 221 14.66 3.03 -47.77
C GLU A 221 13.18 3.36 -48.08
N PRO A 222 12.68 4.58 -47.77
CA PRO A 222 11.31 4.96 -48.06
C PRO A 222 11.06 5.01 -49.58
N PRO A 223 9.88 4.58 -50.08
CA PRO A 223 9.58 4.65 -51.50
C PRO A 223 9.52 6.11 -51.96
N THR A 224 10.49 6.52 -52.77
CA THR A 224 10.52 7.82 -53.44
C THR A 224 9.30 7.97 -54.34
N ALA A 225 8.47 8.98 -54.06
CA ALA A 225 7.40 9.40 -54.94
C ALA A 225 7.98 9.89 -56.29
N LYS A 226 7.79 9.11 -57.36
CA LYS A 226 8.05 9.57 -58.72
C LYS A 226 6.91 10.48 -59.19
N HIS A 227 7.24 11.76 -59.34
CA HIS A 227 6.53 12.67 -60.24
C HIS A 227 6.65 12.17 -61.69
N GLY A 228 5.53 12.18 -62.42
CA GLY A 228 5.46 12.03 -63.87
C GLY A 228 4.32 12.90 -64.40
N ASN A 229 4.71 14.04 -64.97
CA ASN A 229 3.86 15.09 -65.53
C ASN A 229 3.63 14.86 -67.05
N GLY A 230 2.51 15.35 -67.60
CA GLY A 230 2.23 15.45 -69.06
C GLY A 230 0.80 15.04 -69.42
N ALA A 231 -0.21 15.92 -69.33
CA ALA A 231 -0.64 16.91 -70.34
C ALA A 231 -1.27 16.31 -71.61
N SER A 232 -2.61 16.39 -71.75
CA SER A 232 -3.32 17.17 -72.79
C SER A 232 -4.77 16.72 -73.06
N ALA A 233 -5.62 17.73 -73.27
CA ALA A 233 -6.74 17.82 -74.24
C ALA A 233 -8.14 17.25 -73.89
N THR A 234 -9.01 18.18 -73.47
CA THR A 234 -10.33 18.57 -74.07
C THR A 234 -11.34 17.50 -74.51
N SER A 235 -12.57 17.57 -73.96
CA SER A 235 -13.74 18.07 -74.70
C SER A 235 -15.01 18.12 -73.83
N HIS A 236 -15.77 19.20 -73.95
CA HIS A 236 -17.16 19.40 -73.52
C HIS A 236 -18.11 18.27 -73.92
N HIS A 237 -19.06 17.93 -73.04
CA HIS A 237 -20.47 17.97 -73.42
C HIS A 237 -21.38 18.12 -72.19
N ASP A 238 -22.23 19.14 -72.24
CA ASP A 238 -23.49 19.25 -71.53
C ASP A 238 -24.31 17.96 -71.66
N ASN A 239 -25.08 17.62 -70.64
CA ASN A 239 -26.47 17.29 -70.92
C ASN A 239 -27.37 17.72 -69.75
N ALA A 240 -28.51 18.27 -70.16
CA ALA A 240 -29.55 18.89 -69.38
C ALA A 240 -30.36 17.93 -68.50
#